data_AF-A0A2X3D2E2-F1
#
_entry.id   AF-A0A2X3D2E2-F1
#
_cell.length_a   1.000
_cell.length_b   1.000
_cell.length_c   1.000
_cell.angle_alpha   90.00
_cell.angle_beta   90.00
_cell.angle_gamma   90.00
#
_symmetry.space_group_name_H-M   'P 1'
#
loop_
_entity.id
_entity.type
_entity.pdbx_description
1 polymer ?
#
loop_
_entity_poly.entity_id
_entity_poly.type
_entity_poly.pdbx_seq_one_letter_code
_entity_poly.pdbx_strand_id
1 'polypeptide(L)' 'MAIGALQALGKNPNHILIAGVDGTPDALQMLKSGKMIATIFQDAKGQGEGAVDAAIKLANGEKVEKSSMCRIS' A
#
# COMPACT_ATOMS: atom_id res chain seq x y z
N MET A 1 -3.95 5.90 -1.87
CA MET A 1 -5.10 6.87 -1.88
C MET A 1 -6.36 6.32 -2.60
N ALA A 2 -7.20 5.55 -1.90
CA ALA A 2 -8.56 5.17 -2.38
C ALA A 2 -9.71 5.84 -1.61
N ILE A 3 -9.45 6.29 -0.39
CA ILE A 3 -10.46 6.89 0.50
C ILE A 3 -10.99 8.21 -0.06
N GLY A 4 -10.14 9.04 -0.67
CA GLY A 4 -10.55 10.31 -1.30
C GLY A 4 -11.51 10.13 -2.48
N ALA A 5 -11.31 9.10 -3.31
CA ALA A 5 -12.22 8.77 -4.40
C ALA A 5 -13.61 8.35 -3.89
N LEU A 6 -13.64 7.63 -2.76
CA LEU A 6 -14.86 7.19 -2.12
C LEU A 6 -15.65 8.35 -1.50
N GLN A 7 -14.95 9.34 -0.93
CA GLN A 7 -15.56 10.58 -0.45
C GLN A 7 -16.14 11.42 -1.60
N ALA A 8 -15.45 11.49 -2.75
CA ALA A 8 -15.94 12.20 -3.93
C ALA A 8 -17.17 11.52 -4.57
N LEU A 9 -17.28 10.19 -4.46
CA LEU A 9 -18.39 9.41 -5.02
C LEU A 9 -19.68 9.45 -4.18
N GLY A 10 -19.62 9.88 -2.91
CA GLY A 10 -20.80 10.06 -2.06
C GLY A 10 -21.66 8.78 -1.94
N LYS A 11 -22.84 8.77 -2.57
CA LYS A 11 -23.77 7.61 -2.57
C LYS A 11 -23.41 6.51 -3.58
N ASN A 12 -22.39 6.70 -4.42
CA ASN A 12 -21.95 5.75 -5.45
C ASN A 12 -23.12 5.17 -6.29
N PRO A 13 -23.95 6.01 -6.94
CA PRO A 13 -25.17 5.58 -7.62
C PRO A 13 -24.93 4.58 -8.78
N ASN A 14 -23.70 4.53 -9.31
CA ASN A 14 -23.32 3.68 -10.44
C ASN A 14 -22.56 2.41 -10.03
N HIS A 15 -22.54 2.03 -8.74
CA HIS A 15 -21.80 0.86 -8.24
C HIS A 15 -20.34 0.81 -8.73
N ILE A 16 -19.65 1.95 -8.70
CA ILE A 16 -18.25 2.01 -9.11
C ILE A 16 -17.42 1.18 -8.15
N LEU A 17 -16.66 0.24 -8.70
CA LEU A 17 -15.74 -0.62 -7.95
C LEU A 17 -14.53 0.20 -7.50
N ILE A 18 -14.34 0.29 -6.19
CA ILE A 18 -13.22 1.02 -5.60
C ILE A 18 -12.23 0.01 -5.00
N ALA A 19 -11.02 0.01 -5.54
CA ALA A 19 -9.88 -0.73 -5.01
C ALA A 19 -8.82 0.27 -4.54
N GLY A 20 -8.10 -0.09 -3.47
CA GLY A 20 -7.03 0.72 -2.92
C GLY A 20 -5.71 -0.01 -2.77
N VAL A 21 -4.69 0.80 -2.56
CA VAL A 21 -3.38 0.40 -2.05
C VAL A 21 -3.23 1.21 -0.78
N ASP A 22 -2.79 0.58 0.33
CA ASP A 22 -2.28 1.15 1.59
C ASP A 22 -2.66 0.25 2.80
N GLY A 23 -3.75 -0.53 2.73
CA GLY A 23 -4.13 -1.48 3.79
C GLY A 23 -4.38 -0.88 5.18
N THR A 24 -4.72 0.41 5.26
CA THR A 24 -4.92 1.14 6.51
C THR A 24 -6.14 0.63 7.30
N PRO A 25 -6.23 0.90 8.63
CA PRO A 25 -7.41 0.58 9.42
C PRO A 25 -8.73 1.10 8.83
N ASP A 26 -8.68 2.29 8.22
CA ASP A 26 -9.82 2.89 7.52
C ASP A 26 -10.22 2.10 6.27
N ALA A 27 -9.25 1.60 5.50
CA ALA A 27 -9.51 0.73 4.35
C ALA A 27 -10.17 -0.59 4.78
N LEU A 28 -9.77 -1.15 5.94
CA LEU A 28 -10.39 -2.35 6.52
C LEU A 28 -11.84 -2.10 6.99
N GLN A 29 -12.13 -0.94 7.58
CA GLN A 29 -13.52 -0.57 7.90
C GLN A 29 -14.36 -0.39 6.63
N MET A 30 -13.79 0.17 5.57
CA MET A 30 -14.48 0.35 4.30
C MET A 30 -14.78 -0.97 3.59
N LEU A 31 -13.87 -1.95 3.65
CA LEU A 31 -14.11 -3.33 3.24
C LEU A 31 -15.30 -3.95 3.99
N LYS A 32 -15.33 -3.80 5.32
CA LYS A 32 -16.46 -4.30 6.15
C LYS A 32 -17.79 -3.64 5.81
N SER A 33 -17.77 -2.35 5.44
CA SER A 33 -18.97 -1.61 5.04
C SER A 33 -19.44 -1.87 3.60
N GLY A 34 -18.71 -2.69 2.83
CA GLY A 34 -19.02 -3.01 1.43
C GLY A 34 -18.76 -1.87 0.44
N LYS A 35 -18.12 -0.77 0.89
CA LYS A 35 -17.84 0.40 0.05
C LYS A 35 -16.52 0.28 -0.74
N MET A 36 -15.63 -0.61 -0.30
CA MET A 36 -14.35 -0.93 -0.96
C MET A 36 -14.30 -2.44 -1.20
N ILE A 37 -13.81 -2.87 -2.36
CA ILE A 37 -13.78 -4.29 -2.73
C ILE A 37 -12.44 -4.97 -2.45
N ALA A 38 -11.36 -4.20 -2.43
CA ALA A 38 -10.01 -4.71 -2.19
C ALA A 38 -9.09 -3.58 -1.72
N THR A 39 -8.15 -3.92 -0.83
CA THR A 39 -6.99 -3.08 -0.53
C THR A 39 -5.72 -3.93 -0.54
N ILE A 40 -4.64 -3.42 -1.12
CA ILE A 40 -3.32 -4.07 -1.09
C ILE A 40 -2.52 -3.47 0.06
N PHE A 41 -2.09 -4.31 1.00
CA PHE A 41 -1.23 -3.90 2.12
C PHE A 41 0.17 -3.59 1.61
N GLN A 42 0.69 -2.42 1.96
CA GLN A 42 2.09 -2.09 1.77
C GLN A 42 2.80 -2.24 3.11
N ASP A 43 3.76 -3.16 3.20
CA ASP A 43 4.65 -3.26 4.35
C ASP A 43 5.65 -2.10 4.34
N ALA A 44 5.18 -0.92 4.73
CA ALA A 44 6.00 0.29 4.82
C ALA A 44 7.18 0.10 5.78
N LYS A 45 7.05 -0.76 6.79
CA LYS A 45 8.12 -1.09 7.73
C LYS A 45 9.22 -1.88 7.04
N GLY A 46 8.88 -2.99 6.37
CA GLY A 46 9.83 -3.79 5.61
C GLY A 46 10.48 -3.03 4.45
N GLN A 47 9.73 -2.12 3.81
CA GLN A 47 10.29 -1.20 2.80
C GLN A 47 11.27 -0.19 3.41
N GLY A 48 10.96 0.36 4.59
CA GLY A 48 11.85 1.28 5.30
C GLY A 48 13.13 0.60 5.80
N GLU A 49 13.01 -0.58 6.40
CA GLU A 49 14.17 -1.38 6.84
C GLU A 49 15.06 -1.76 5.66
N GLY A 50 14.48 -2.25 4.56
CA GLY A 50 15.22 -2.55 3.34
C GLY A 50 15.91 -1.33 2.73
N ALA A 51 15.30 -0.15 2.81
CA ALA A 51 15.89 1.11 2.33
C ALA A 51 17.13 1.49 3.16
N VAL A 52 17.03 1.42 4.48
CA VAL A 52 18.14 1.74 5.39
C VAL A 52 19.26 0.72 5.25
N ASP A 53 18.95 -0.57 5.19
CA ASP A 53 19.94 -1.63 4.98
C ASP A 53 20.65 -1.47 3.63
N ALA A 54 19.92 -1.13 2.57
CA ALA A 54 20.52 -0.85 1.26
C ALA A 54 21.45 0.38 1.31
N ALA A 55 21.06 1.44 2.02
CA ALA A 55 21.89 2.63 2.19
C ALA A 55 23.18 2.34 2.98
N ILE A 56 23.09 1.53 4.05
CA ILE A 56 24.25 1.09 4.84
C ILE A 56 25.20 0.25 3.97
N LYS A 57 24.67 -0.72 3.21
CA LYS A 57 25.47 -1.56 2.31
C LYS A 57 26.18 -0.74 1.23
N LEU A 58 25.48 0.23 0.63
CA LEU A 58 26.10 1.16 -0.33
C LEU A 58 27.21 2.00 0.31
N ALA A 59 26.99 2.52 1.52
CA ALA A 59 27.98 3.29 2.25
C ALA A 59 29.25 2.48 2.58
N ASN A 60 29.09 1.17 2.81
CA ASN A 60 30.20 0.24 3.04
C ASN A 60 30.85 -0.30 1.76
N GLY A 61 30.42 0.14 0.57
CA GLY A 61 30.96 -0.31 -0.72
C GLY A 61 30.49 -1.69 -1.16
N GLU A 62 29.47 -2.25 -0.51
CA GLU A 62 28.89 -3.55 -0.84
C GLU A 62 27.93 -3.44 -2.04
N LYS A 63 27.83 -4.51 -2.84
CA LYS A 63 26.86 -4.57 -3.95
C LYS A 63 25.47 -4.85 -3.40
N VAL A 64 24.54 -3.93 -3.62
CA VAL A 64 23.10 -4.16 -3.43
C VAL A 64 22.51 -4.77 -4.69
N GLU A 65 21.70 -5.82 -4.53
CA GLU A 65 20.92 -6.37 -5.65
C GLU A 65 19.88 -5.35 -6.13
N LYS A 66 19.81 -5.15 -7.45
CA LYS A 66 18.93 -4.17 -8.09
C LYS A 66 17.45 -4.56 -8.13
N SER A 67 17.07 -5.75 -7.69
CA SER A 67 15.72 -6.27 -7.92
C SER A 67 15.10 -6.82 -6.64
N SER A 68 13.80 -6.56 -6.50
CA SER A 68 12.88 -7.05 -5.45
C SER A 68 12.80 -6.27 -4.13
N MET A 69 12.74 -4.93 -4.21
CA MET A 69 12.10 -4.12 -3.16
C MET A 69 10.56 -4.21 -3.27
N CYS A 70 10.04 -5.44 -3.34
CA CYS A 70 8.61 -5.75 -3.22
C CYS A 70 8.50 -7.24 -2.86
N ARG A 71 8.64 -7.55 -1.57
CA ARG A 71 8.24 -8.86 -1.04
C ARG A 71 6.73 -8.82 -0.83
N ILE A 72 6.00 -9.48 -1.70
CA ILE A 72 4.59 -9.78 -1.51
C ILE A 72 4.56 -11.01 -0.58
N SER A 73 4.38 -10.76 0.72
CA SER A 73 4.08 -11.80 1.72
C SER A 73 2.59 -11.84 2.00
#